data_AF-A0AAD8P3J4-F1
#
_entry.id   AF-A0AAD8P3J4-F1
#
_cell.length_a   1.000
_cell.length_b   1.000
_cell.length_c   1.000
_cell.angle_alpha   90.00
_cell.angle_beta   90.00
_cell.angle_gamma   90.00
#
_symmetry.space_group_name_H-M   'P 1'
#
loop_
_entity.id
_entity.type
_entity.pdbx_description
1 polymer ?
#
loop_
_entity_poly.entity_id
_entity_poly.type
_entity_poly.pdbx_seq_one_letter_code
_entity_poly.pdbx_strand_id
1 'polypeptide(L)'
;MCGTLCCEYRDGGLQGILVPMWKKCFEEKRLDDIINHGLQKHMEPGSLNTFSSIAYQCLKKKRRKRPTMAKIVEELKVALEQQAGKRMGFEGMRRIADIAVSPLSYITQSQLLLLFMRGMLVDDGKTDGGYGSFAQICHSRTLDGD
;
A
#
# COMPACT_ATOMS: atom_id res chain seq x y z
N MET A 1 -1.71 -5.26 -2.52
CA MET A 1 -1.06 -3.96 -2.23
C MET A 1 -1.78 -3.39 -1.03
N CYS A 2 -1.04 -3.31 0.09
CA CYS A 2 -1.43 -3.09 1.49
C CYS A 2 -2.77 -3.71 1.98
N GLY A 3 -2.68 -4.53 3.03
CA GLY A 3 -3.84 -5.08 3.74
C GLY A 3 -4.05 -6.60 3.60
N THR A 4 -3.31 -7.28 2.71
CA THR A 4 -3.38 -8.75 2.57
C THR A 4 -1.98 -9.34 2.67
N LEU A 5 -1.86 -10.51 3.30
CA LEU A 5 -0.61 -11.26 3.40
C LEU A 5 -0.03 -11.51 1.99
N CYS A 6 1.27 -11.31 1.82
CA CYS A 6 1.97 -11.54 0.55
C CYS A 6 2.14 -13.03 0.20
N CYS A 7 1.79 -13.89 1.15
CA CYS A 7 1.87 -15.34 1.08
C CYS A 7 0.72 -15.97 1.86
N GLU A 8 0.27 -17.14 1.39
CA GLU A 8 -0.76 -17.93 2.02
C GLU A 8 -0.11 -19.14 2.69
N TYR A 9 -0.48 -19.39 3.95
CA TYR A 9 -0.10 -20.59 4.68
C TYR A 9 -1.35 -21.42 4.94
N ARG A 10 -1.28 -22.72 4.66
CA ARG A 10 -2.34 -23.68 5.00
C ARG A 10 -1.67 -24.91 5.60
N ASP A 11 -2.21 -25.39 6.72
CA ASP A 11 -1.71 -26.58 7.44
C ASP A 11 -0.22 -26.51 7.80
N GLY A 12 0.29 -25.30 8.10
CA GLY A 12 1.70 -25.06 8.43
C GLY A 12 2.66 -24.99 7.24
N GLY A 13 2.17 -25.16 6.00
CA GLY A 13 2.96 -25.07 4.77
C GLY A 13 2.71 -23.78 3.98
N LEU A 14 3.74 -23.28 3.29
CA LEU A 14 3.64 -22.17 2.34
C LEU A 14 2.92 -22.64 1.07
N GLN A 15 1.68 -22.20 0.86
CA GLN A 15 0.82 -22.64 -0.24
C GLN A 15 0.91 -21.71 -1.46
N GLY A 16 1.04 -20.40 -1.23
CA GLY A 16 1.00 -19.42 -2.31
C GLY A 16 1.87 -18.21 -2.04
N ILE A 17 2.57 -17.72 -3.06
CA ILE A 17 3.26 -16.43 -3.04
C ILE A 17 2.51 -15.53 -4.03
N LEU A 18 2.16 -14.31 -3.61
CA LEU A 18 1.41 -13.38 -4.47
C LEU A 18 2.29 -12.70 -5.54
N VAL A 19 3.62 -12.68 -5.34
CA VAL A 19 4.56 -12.00 -6.25
C VAL A 19 4.49 -12.53 -7.70
N PRO A 20 4.52 -13.86 -7.98
CA PRO A 20 4.33 -14.37 -9.33
C PRO A 20 3.01 -13.93 -9.99
N MET A 21 1.89 -14.00 -9.26
CA MET A 21 0.58 -13.55 -9.75
C MET A 21 0.61 -12.07 -10.09
N TRP A 22 1.10 -11.22 -9.17
CA TRP A 22 1.19 -9.78 -9.37
C TRP A 22 2.02 -9.43 -10.61
N LYS A 23 3.16 -10.11 -10.82
CA LYS A 23 3.99 -9.90 -12.01
C LYS A 23 3.27 -10.27 -13.30
N LYS A 24 2.51 -11.37 -13.30
CA LYS A 24 1.69 -11.78 -14.44
C LYS A 24 0.63 -10.72 -14.75
N CYS A 25 -0.10 -10.25 -13.73
CA CYS A 25 -1.08 -9.17 -13.89
C CYS A 25 -0.44 -7.86 -14.39
N PHE A 26 0.77 -7.53 -13.95
CA PHE A 26 1.52 -6.38 -14.48
C PHE A 26 1.82 -6.54 -15.98
N GLU A 27 2.36 -7.70 -16.39
CA GLU A 27 2.72 -8.00 -17.78
C GLU A 27 1.49 -8.05 -18.70
N GLU A 28 0.36 -8.56 -18.20
CA GLU A 28 -0.92 -8.64 -18.91
C GLU A 28 -1.74 -7.34 -18.88
N LYS A 29 -1.27 -6.28 -18.20
CA LYS A 29 -2.02 -5.03 -17.96
C LYS A 29 -3.36 -5.25 -17.25
N ARG A 30 -3.38 -6.19 -16.32
CA ARG A 30 -4.53 -6.62 -15.51
C ARG A 30 -4.33 -6.38 -14.03
N LEU A 31 -3.60 -5.31 -13.68
CA LEU A 31 -3.43 -4.91 -12.27
C LEU A 31 -4.76 -4.51 -11.64
N ASP A 32 -5.68 -3.99 -12.44
CA ASP A 32 -7.03 -3.62 -12.01
C ASP A 32 -7.83 -4.80 -11.44
N ASP A 33 -7.55 -6.03 -11.89
CA ASP A 33 -8.19 -7.26 -11.40
C ASP A 33 -7.78 -7.63 -9.97
N ILE A 34 -6.61 -7.15 -9.52
CA ILE A 34 -6.02 -7.52 -8.22
C ILE A 34 -5.90 -6.34 -7.24
N ILE A 35 -6.15 -5.12 -7.72
CA ILE A 35 -6.24 -3.93 -6.85
C ILE A 35 -7.63 -3.92 -6.23
N ASN A 36 -7.70 -3.64 -4.93
CA ASN A 36 -8.98 -3.46 -4.25
C ASN A 36 -9.79 -2.35 -4.96
N HIS A 37 -10.99 -2.68 -5.45
CA HIS A 37 -11.87 -1.74 -6.15
C HIS A 37 -12.17 -0.46 -5.37
N GLY A 38 -12.22 -0.54 -4.03
CA GLY A 38 -12.36 0.63 -3.16
C GLY A 38 -11.15 1.56 -3.26
N LEU A 39 -9.94 1.01 -3.27
CA LEU A 39 -8.70 1.79 -3.43
C LEU A 39 -8.53 2.30 -4.86
N GLN A 40 -8.89 1.50 -5.87
CA GLN A 40 -8.69 1.82 -7.28
C GLN A 40 -9.30 3.16 -7.68
N LYS A 41 -10.51 3.48 -7.17
CA LYS A 41 -11.20 4.76 -7.42
C LYS A 41 -10.41 5.98 -6.95
N HIS A 42 -9.61 5.81 -5.90
CA HIS A 42 -8.81 6.88 -5.29
C HIS A 42 -7.41 7.00 -5.87
N MET A 43 -6.93 6.00 -6.61
CA MET A 43 -5.63 6.07 -7.28
C MET A 43 -5.71 6.98 -8.50
N GLU A 44 -4.68 7.78 -8.71
CA GLU A 44 -4.49 8.49 -9.98
C GLU A 44 -3.82 7.51 -10.97
N PRO A 45 -4.35 7.33 -12.20
CA PRO A 45 -3.82 6.36 -13.17
C PRO A 45 -2.33 6.51 -13.48
N GLY A 46 -1.83 7.74 -13.62
CA GLY A 46 -0.41 8.04 -13.81
C GLY A 46 0.45 7.58 -12.63
N SER A 47 0.05 7.94 -11.41
CA SER A 47 0.68 7.51 -10.16
C SER A 47 0.74 5.99 -10.04
N LEU A 48 -0.39 5.31 -10.30
CA LEU A 48 -0.47 3.85 -10.26
C LEU A 48 0.48 3.22 -11.29
N ASN A 49 0.55 3.76 -12.50
CA ASN A 49 1.44 3.27 -13.55
C ASN A 49 2.93 3.46 -13.17
N THR A 50 3.31 4.64 -12.71
CA THR A 50 4.68 4.96 -12.27
C THR A 50 5.10 4.04 -11.11
N PHE A 51 4.25 3.95 -10.08
CA PHE A 51 4.48 3.08 -8.91
C PHE A 51 4.62 1.60 -9.31
N SER A 52 3.69 1.10 -10.12
CA SER A 52 3.70 -0.32 -10.51
C SER A 52 4.89 -0.64 -11.41
N SER A 53 5.29 0.29 -12.28
CA SER A 53 6.47 0.13 -13.14
C SER A 53 7.75 -0.01 -12.32
N ILE A 54 7.97 0.88 -11.35
CA ILE A 54 9.17 0.79 -10.50
C ILE A 54 9.15 -0.45 -9.61
N ALA A 55 7.98 -0.85 -9.08
CA ALA A 55 7.82 -2.07 -8.31
C ALA A 55 8.16 -3.32 -9.15
N TYR A 56 7.70 -3.39 -10.40
CA TYR A 56 8.03 -4.49 -11.31
C TYR A 56 9.54 -4.58 -11.61
N GLN A 57 10.22 -3.44 -11.73
CA GLN A 57 11.68 -3.40 -11.90
C GLN A 57 12.42 -3.92 -10.65
N CYS A 58 11.95 -3.57 -9.45
CA CYS A 58 12.49 -4.10 -8.18
C CYS A 58 12.40 -5.64 -8.10
N LEU A 59 11.37 -6.23 -8.73
CA LEU A 59 11.12 -7.68 -8.75
C LEU A 59 11.87 -8.44 -9.85
N LYS A 60 12.79 -7.80 -10.57
CA LYS A 60 13.62 -8.48 -11.58
C LYS A 60 14.58 -9.49 -10.90
N LYS A 61 14.67 -10.69 -11.48
CA LYS A 61 15.52 -11.78 -10.98
C LYS A 61 17.01 -11.38 -10.92
N LYS A 62 17.52 -10.76 -11.98
CA LYS A 62 18.92 -10.30 -12.07
C LYS A 62 19.09 -9.02 -11.26
N ARG A 63 19.96 -9.02 -10.24
CA ARG A 63 20.25 -7.83 -9.39
C ARG A 63 20.63 -6.60 -10.21
N ARG A 64 21.49 -6.76 -11.23
CA ARG A 64 21.88 -5.70 -12.18
C ARG A 64 20.74 -5.07 -13.00
N LYS A 65 19.54 -5.68 -13.01
CA LYS A 65 18.35 -5.13 -13.67
C LYS A 65 17.41 -4.42 -12.67
N ARG A 66 17.73 -4.45 -11.37
CA ARG A 66 16.96 -3.75 -10.35
C ARG A 66 17.42 -2.28 -10.31
N PRO A 67 16.50 -1.34 -10.08
CA PRO A 67 16.84 0.07 -9.96
C PRO A 67 17.67 0.33 -8.70
N THR A 68 18.41 1.42 -8.71
CA THR A 68 19.08 1.92 -7.50
C THR A 68 18.06 2.53 -6.54
N MET A 69 18.37 2.60 -5.25
CA MET A 69 17.50 3.28 -4.28
C MET A 69 17.25 4.75 -4.64
N ALA A 70 18.25 5.43 -5.19
CA ALA A 70 18.08 6.81 -5.68
C ALA A 70 17.01 6.89 -6.78
N LYS A 71 17.05 5.97 -7.76
CA LYS A 71 16.05 5.91 -8.83
C LYS A 71 14.67 5.55 -8.29
N ILE A 72 14.59 4.63 -7.33
CA ILE A 72 13.32 4.28 -6.68
C ILE A 72 12.71 5.52 -6.03
N VAL A 73 13.49 6.28 -5.25
CA VAL A 73 13.00 7.50 -4.56
C VAL A 73 12.56 8.57 -5.57
N GLU A 74 13.29 8.74 -6.67
CA GLU A 74 12.92 9.67 -7.75
C GLU A 74 11.55 9.32 -8.35
N GLU A 75 11.35 8.06 -8.77
CA GLU A 75 10.09 7.61 -9.35
C GLU A 75 8.93 7.65 -8.35
N LEU A 76 9.19 7.40 -7.07
CA LEU A 76 8.19 7.54 -6.02
C LEU A 76 7.77 9.00 -5.80
N LYS A 77 8.68 9.96 -5.94
CA LYS A 77 8.32 11.40 -5.90
C LYS A 77 7.43 11.76 -7.08
N VAL A 78 7.75 11.29 -8.29
CA VAL A 78 6.91 11.50 -9.48
C VAL A 78 5.51 10.90 -9.29
N ALA A 79 5.43 9.65 -8.80
CA ALA A 79 4.14 9.02 -8.49
C ALA A 79 3.34 9.82 -7.45
N LEU A 80 4.03 10.34 -6.43
CA LEU A 80 3.40 11.17 -5.41
C LEU A 80 2.87 12.49 -5.97
N GLU A 81 3.63 13.17 -6.83
CA GLU A 81 3.20 14.40 -7.50
C GLU A 81 1.99 14.17 -8.40
N GLN A 82 1.98 13.06 -9.15
CA GLN A 82 0.84 12.62 -9.96
C GLN A 82 -0.40 12.38 -9.08
N GLN A 83 -0.23 11.73 -7.94
CA GLN A 83 -1.31 11.50 -6.97
C GLN A 83 -1.80 12.80 -6.31
N ALA A 84 -0.91 13.75 -6.06
CA ALA A 84 -1.20 15.01 -5.36
C ALA A 84 -2.16 15.94 -6.13
N GLY A 85 -2.34 15.72 -7.43
CA GLY A 85 -3.37 16.39 -8.23
C GLY A 85 -4.80 16.11 -7.75
N LYS A 86 -5.03 14.95 -7.10
CA LYS A 86 -6.26 14.64 -6.36
C LYS A 86 -6.09 15.02 -4.89
N ARG A 87 -6.07 16.31 -4.57
CA ARG A 87 -6.15 16.74 -3.16
C ARG A 87 -7.46 16.22 -2.57
N MET A 88 -7.36 15.30 -1.62
CA MET A 88 -8.48 14.99 -0.75
C MET A 88 -8.83 16.28 0.00
N GLY A 89 -10.04 16.80 -0.22
CA GLY A 89 -10.51 17.98 0.50
C GLY A 89 -10.59 17.73 2.00
N PHE A 90 -10.68 18.80 2.80
CA PHE A 90 -10.82 18.69 4.25
C PHE A 90 -12.00 17.78 4.65
N GLU A 91 -13.10 17.83 3.90
CA GLU A 91 -14.25 16.95 4.07
C GLU A 91 -13.92 15.46 3.87
N GLY A 92 -13.10 15.13 2.87
CA GLY A 92 -12.65 13.75 2.65
C GLY A 92 -11.75 13.25 3.78
N MET A 93 -10.84 14.11 4.26
CA MET A 93 -10.00 13.79 5.41
C MET A 93 -10.81 13.58 6.69
N ARG A 94 -11.84 14.42 6.91
CA ARG A 94 -12.76 14.31 8.05
C ARG A 94 -13.49 12.97 8.06
N ARG A 95 -14.07 12.58 6.92
CA ARG A 95 -14.77 11.29 6.80
C ARG A 95 -13.90 10.09 7.13
N ILE A 96 -12.62 10.12 6.76
CA ILE A 96 -11.69 9.04 7.10
C ILE A 96 -11.33 9.09 8.60
N ALA A 97 -11.22 10.28 9.20
CA ALA A 97 -11.02 10.40 10.63
C ALA A 97 -12.21 9.91 11.46
N ASP A 98 -13.44 10.07 10.94
CA ASP A 98 -14.67 9.62 11.60
C ASP A 98 -14.76 8.08 11.68
N ILE A 99 -14.13 7.36 10.75
CA ILE A 99 -14.05 5.88 10.75
C ILE A 99 -12.74 5.35 11.35
N ALA A 100 -11.93 6.22 11.97
CA ALA A 100 -10.74 5.77 12.66
C ALA A 100 -11.12 4.93 13.89
N VAL A 101 -10.41 3.82 14.13
CA VAL A 101 -10.66 2.93 15.28
C VAL A 101 -10.46 3.67 16.61
N SER A 102 -9.56 4.65 16.63
CA SER A 102 -9.33 5.52 17.78
C SER A 102 -9.88 6.93 17.50
N PRO A 103 -10.70 7.51 18.39
CA PRO A 103 -11.19 8.87 18.23
C PRO A 103 -10.04 9.87 18.11
N LEU A 104 -10.07 10.67 17.04
CA LEU A 104 -9.03 11.65 16.74
C LEU A 104 -9.51 13.05 17.14
N SER A 105 -8.77 13.73 18.02
CA SER A 105 -9.01 15.15 18.30
C SER A 105 -8.18 16.01 17.35
N TYR A 106 -8.84 16.70 16.42
CA TYR A 106 -8.21 17.69 15.56
C TYR A 106 -9.13 18.92 15.42
N ILE A 107 -8.52 20.09 15.25
CA ILE A 107 -9.24 21.37 15.11
C ILE A 107 -9.05 21.96 13.71
N THR A 108 -7.89 21.74 13.10
CA THR A 108 -7.53 22.35 11.81
C THR A 108 -7.19 21.30 10.76
N GLN A 109 -7.31 21.68 9.49
CA GLN A 109 -6.89 20.85 8.35
C GLN A 109 -5.41 20.44 8.46
N SER A 110 -4.55 21.33 8.94
CA SER A 110 -3.12 21.05 9.08
C SER A 110 -2.83 20.00 10.16
N GLN A 111 -3.55 20.05 11.30
CA GLN A 111 -3.46 19.03 12.34
C GLN A 111 -3.92 17.68 11.83
N LEU A 112 -5.04 17.68 11.10
CA LEU A 112 -5.58 16.46 10.50
C LEU A 112 -4.62 15.85 9.48
N LEU A 113 -4.07 16.66 8.56
CA LEU A 113 -3.08 16.22 7.57
C LEU A 113 -1.83 15.60 8.23
N LEU A 114 -1.37 16.17 9.35
CA LEU A 114 -0.24 15.64 10.09
C LEU A 114 -0.54 14.25 10.67
N LEU A 115 -1.77 14.02 11.15
CA LEU A 115 -2.20 12.71 11.62
C LEU A 115 -2.22 11.69 10.46
N PHE A 116 -2.71 12.08 9.28
CA PHE A 116 -2.66 11.23 8.07
C PHE A 116 -1.22 10.85 7.67
N MET A 117 -0.27 11.80 7.75
CA MET A 117 1.14 11.50 7.45
C MET A 117 1.79 10.57 8.47
N ARG A 118 1.34 10.59 9.73
CA ARG A 118 1.80 9.65 10.77
C ARG A 118 1.17 8.26 10.64
N GLY A 119 0.06 8.16 9.91
CA GLY A 119 -0.72 6.94 9.77
C GLY A 119 -1.74 6.79 10.90
N MET A 120 -2.92 6.28 10.55
CA MET A 120 -4.02 6.04 11.49
C MET A 120 -4.69 4.72 11.15
N LEU A 121 -5.21 4.05 12.18
CA LEU A 121 -5.98 2.82 12.03
C LEU A 121 -7.42 3.18 11.69
N VAL A 122 -7.92 2.65 10.58
CA VAL A 122 -9.28 2.87 10.10
C VAL A 122 -10.05 1.56 10.17
N ASP A 123 -11.28 1.62 10.69
CA ASP A 123 -12.22 0.50 10.67
C ASP A 123 -12.77 0.34 9.27
N ASP A 124 -12.65 -0.86 8.70
CA ASP A 124 -13.17 -1.20 7.39
C ASP A 124 -14.61 -1.74 7.44
N GLY A 125 -15.25 -1.70 8.62
CA GLY A 125 -16.65 -2.03 8.82
C GLY A 125 -16.97 -3.51 8.68
N LYS A 126 -15.97 -4.38 8.77
CA LYS A 126 -16.14 -5.84 8.68
C LYS A 126 -16.32 -6.45 10.06
N THR A 127 -17.55 -6.42 10.57
CA THR A 127 -17.98 -7.28 11.67
C THR A 127 -18.18 -8.71 11.16
N ASP A 128 -17.10 -9.45 10.97
CA ASP A 128 -17.10 -10.90 11.18
C ASP A 128 -15.66 -11.37 11.43
N GLY A 129 -15.49 -12.19 12.47
CA GLY A 129 -14.21 -12.45 13.14
C GLY A 129 -13.03 -12.76 12.21
N GLY A 130 -11.98 -11.94 12.30
CA GLY A 130 -10.70 -12.21 11.64
C GLY A 130 -9.76 -11.02 11.67
N TYR A 131 -8.92 -10.93 12.71
CA TYR A 131 -7.71 -10.11 12.86
C TYR A 131 -7.67 -8.75 12.14
N GLY A 132 -7.84 -7.68 12.93
CA GLY A 132 -7.64 -6.31 12.51
C GLY A 132 -6.32 -6.12 11.74
N SER A 133 -6.45 -5.81 10.46
CA SER A 133 -5.33 -5.63 9.54
C SER A 133 -4.99 -4.14 9.46
N PHE A 134 -3.95 -3.71 10.17
CA PHE A 134 -3.15 -2.56 9.75
C PHE A 134 -1.74 -2.65 10.37
N ALA A 135 -0.79 -2.92 9.48
CA ALA A 135 0.65 -2.64 9.60
C ALA A 135 1.43 -3.21 10.80
N GLN A 136 1.92 -4.45 10.65
CA GLN A 136 3.33 -4.74 10.94
C GLN A 136 3.98 -5.42 9.74
N ILE A 137 4.56 -4.63 8.84
CA ILE A 137 5.61 -5.10 7.93
C ILE A 137 6.76 -4.10 8.04
N CYS A 138 7.48 -4.17 9.16
CA CYS A 138 8.85 -3.69 9.37
C CYS A 138 9.37 -4.22 10.71
N HIS A 139 9.26 -5.54 10.92
CA HIS A 139 10.09 -6.22 11.91
C HIS A 139 10.55 -7.56 11.33
N SER A 140 11.31 -7.48 10.24
CA SER A 140 12.31 -8.52 9.98
C SER A 140 13.38 -8.37 11.05
N ARG A 141 13.14 -8.93 12.24
CA ARG A 141 14.24 -9.35 13.11
C ARG A 141 14.90 -10.51 12.37
N THR A 142 15.99 -10.21 11.68
CA THR A 142 17.11 -11.14 11.61
C THR A 142 17.51 -11.44 13.05
N LEU A 143 17.10 -12.60 13.56
CA LEU A 143 17.93 -13.28 14.53
C LEU A 143 18.61 -14.37 13.73
N ASP A 144 19.83 -14.03 13.35
CA ASP A 144 20.87 -14.93 12.89
C ASP A 144 20.99 -16.12 13.85
N GLY A 145 21.32 -17.27 13.28
CA GLY A 145 21.72 -18.43 14.05
C GLY A 145 23.05 -18.19 14.75
N ASP A 146 23.16 -18.80 15.93
CA ASP A 146 24.26 -19.69 16.29
C ASP A 146 23.62 -20.97 16.87
#